data_AF-A0A174VKJ9-F1
#
_entry.id   AF-A0A174VKJ9-F1
#
_cell.length_a   1.000
_cell.length_b   1.000
_cell.length_c   1.000
_cell.angle_alpha   90.00
_cell.angle_beta   90.00
_cell.angle_gamma   90.00
#
_symmetry.space_group_name_H-M   'P 1'
#
loop_
_entity.id
_entity.type
_entity.pdbx_description
1 polymer ?
#
loop_
_entity_poly.entity_id
_entity_poly.type
_entity_poly.pdbx_seq_one_letter_code
_entity_poly.pdbx_strand_id
1 'polypeptide(L)'
;MKRIIATIGLLCVGLSGAGHETNAQVTINIFNLNDVLRAKPIDETRFTVQYQTTSMPDTLQPDKKEEETLMLKVGDKCSVYYSYAKFLTDSVLEADKAAGASQEVINEHLQQYSSKTNAQVYKNYPAGKTTTLDALAASRFRCEEKEERPEWTLLPDTMTILSYPCRKATCHFKGRHYEAWYTPEIPKSEGPWKLCGLPGLILKAQDSQGHYTFICTGIELSRGKNPILFGGNDFEPISRKNLQKAYERYAADPIGYIALTSPQVKVTVTDDNGKPYQPKNMPYNPIEREER
;
A
#
# COMPACT_ATOMS: atom_id res chain seq x y z
N MET A 1 10.18 -34.79 -16.05
CA MET A 1 9.75 -33.98 -14.90
C MET A 1 10.41 -32.61 -14.99
N LYS A 2 9.66 -31.56 -15.33
CA LYS A 2 10.19 -30.19 -15.37
C LYS A 2 10.37 -29.71 -13.92
N ARG A 3 11.62 -29.57 -13.48
CA ARG A 3 11.96 -28.89 -12.22
C ARG A 3 11.62 -27.41 -12.39
N ILE A 4 10.53 -26.98 -11.78
CA ILE A 4 10.24 -25.56 -11.59
C ILE A 4 11.18 -25.12 -10.46
N ILE A 5 12.27 -24.44 -10.81
CA ILE A 5 13.10 -23.72 -9.85
C ILE A 5 12.27 -22.52 -9.42
N ALA A 6 11.54 -22.65 -8.31
CA ALA A 6 10.95 -21.51 -7.64
C ALA A 6 12.10 -20.74 -6.98
N THR A 7 12.51 -19.62 -7.58
CA THR A 7 13.40 -18.66 -6.94
C THR A 7 12.71 -18.17 -5.67
N ILE A 8 13.23 -18.61 -4.52
CA ILE A 8 12.77 -18.23 -3.19
C ILE A 8 12.79 -16.69 -3.13
N GLY A 9 11.62 -16.07 -2.93
CA GLY A 9 11.51 -14.63 -2.71
C GLY A 9 12.44 -14.26 -1.55
N LEU A 10 13.29 -13.27 -1.78
CA LEU A 10 14.33 -12.92 -0.82
C LEU A 10 13.72 -12.11 0.32
N LEU A 11 14.02 -12.52 1.55
CA LEU A 11 13.54 -11.88 2.76
C LEU A 11 14.51 -10.76 3.15
N CYS A 12 14.30 -9.53 2.66
CA CYS A 12 15.03 -8.38 3.16
C CYS A 12 14.33 -7.87 4.43
N VAL A 13 14.95 -8.12 5.59
CA VAL A 13 14.48 -7.52 6.86
C VAL A 13 15.01 -6.08 6.90
N GLY A 14 14.13 -5.11 6.66
CA GLY A 14 14.43 -3.71 6.90
C GLY A 14 13.98 -3.32 8.31
N LEU A 15 14.89 -2.85 9.15
CA LEU A 15 14.53 -2.19 10.40
C LEU A 15 14.30 -0.71 10.08
N SER A 16 13.05 -0.24 10.06
CA SER A 16 12.79 1.20 10.09
C SER A 16 12.58 1.63 11.53
N GLY A 17 13.62 2.19 12.16
CA GLY A 17 13.53 2.88 13.44
C GLY A 17 13.98 4.33 13.24
N ALA A 18 13.05 5.28 13.29
CA ALA A 18 13.38 6.69 13.41
C ALA A 18 13.24 7.07 14.89
N GLY A 19 14.38 7.28 15.56
CA GLY A 19 14.45 8.03 16.81
C GLY A 19 13.94 7.33 18.08
N HIS A 20 14.73 7.50 19.13
CA HIS A 20 14.53 7.16 20.54
C HIS A 20 13.08 6.80 20.97
N GLU A 21 12.99 5.64 21.62
CA GLU A 21 11.88 5.08 22.39
C GLU A 21 10.76 4.34 21.66
N THR A 22 10.80 3.01 21.86
CA THR A 22 9.72 2.01 21.88
C THR A 22 8.70 2.05 20.75
N ASN A 23 9.09 1.42 19.63
CA ASN A 23 8.33 0.37 18.93
C ASN A 23 9.07 0.11 17.62
N ALA A 24 10.00 -0.85 17.63
CA ALA A 24 10.60 -1.33 16.39
C ALA A 24 9.50 -1.99 15.57
N GLN A 25 8.92 -1.26 14.62
CA GLN A 25 8.14 -1.89 13.56
C GLN A 25 9.13 -2.68 12.69
N VAL A 26 9.09 -3.99 12.86
CA VAL A 26 9.77 -4.91 11.96
C VAL A 26 8.96 -4.94 10.66
N THR A 27 9.40 -4.15 9.68
CA THR A 27 8.85 -4.22 8.33
C THR A 27 9.76 -5.11 7.49
N ILE A 28 9.33 -6.36 7.30
CA ILE A 28 10.03 -7.27 6.39
C ILE A 28 9.56 -6.96 4.97
N ASN A 29 10.44 -6.39 4.16
CA ASN A 29 10.18 -6.13 2.74
C ASN A 29 10.65 -7.35 1.97
N ILE A 30 9.70 -8.12 1.42
CA ILE A 30 10.02 -9.25 0.56
C ILE A 30 9.86 -8.82 -0.87
N PHE A 31 10.99 -8.62 -1.53
CA PHE A 31 11.02 -8.36 -2.96
C PHE A 31 11.01 -9.70 -3.69
N ASN A 32 9.90 -10.00 -4.37
CA ASN A 32 9.85 -11.16 -5.23
C ASN A 32 10.07 -10.76 -6.68
N LEU A 33 11.22 -11.18 -7.18
CA LEU A 33 11.70 -10.94 -8.53
C LEU A 33 10.70 -11.36 -9.64
N ASN A 34 9.88 -12.38 -9.38
CA ASN A 34 8.90 -12.87 -10.34
C ASN A 34 7.70 -11.94 -10.49
N ASP A 35 7.41 -11.10 -9.48
CA ASP A 35 6.23 -10.24 -9.50
C ASP A 35 6.33 -9.19 -10.59
N VAL A 36 7.53 -8.62 -10.73
CA VAL A 36 7.86 -7.63 -11.76
C VAL A 36 7.96 -8.32 -13.12
N LEU A 37 8.67 -9.45 -13.21
CA LEU A 37 8.88 -10.14 -14.50
C LEU A 37 7.61 -10.74 -15.11
N ARG A 38 6.70 -11.22 -14.26
CA ARG A 38 5.46 -11.86 -14.69
C ARG A 38 4.28 -10.89 -14.69
N ALA A 39 4.52 -9.62 -14.34
CA ALA A 39 3.48 -8.61 -14.40
C ALA A 39 3.00 -8.46 -15.84
N LYS A 40 1.68 -8.41 -16.00
CA LYS A 40 1.06 -8.23 -17.32
C LYS A 40 0.45 -6.84 -17.39
N PRO A 41 0.54 -6.15 -18.56
CA PRO A 41 -0.20 -4.92 -18.76
C PRO A 41 -1.70 -5.21 -18.74
N ILE A 42 -2.46 -4.41 -17.99
CA ILE A 42 -3.91 -4.54 -17.83
C ILE A 42 -4.67 -3.31 -18.33
N ASP A 43 -3.96 -2.18 -18.43
CA ASP A 43 -4.47 -0.90 -18.93
C ASP A 43 -3.28 0.04 -19.27
N GLU A 44 -3.56 1.21 -19.83
CA GLU A 44 -2.57 2.26 -20.09
C GLU A 44 -2.80 3.45 -19.16
N THR A 45 -1.74 3.93 -18.52
CA THR A 45 -1.82 5.08 -17.60
C THR A 45 -2.13 6.35 -18.40
N ARG A 46 -3.19 7.05 -18.01
CA ARG A 46 -3.55 8.39 -18.54
C ARG A 46 -2.91 9.50 -17.72
N PHE A 47 -2.89 9.35 -16.40
CA PHE A 47 -2.21 10.25 -15.50
C PHE A 47 -1.86 9.54 -14.19
N THR A 48 -0.89 10.09 -13.49
CA THR A 48 -0.47 9.67 -12.15
C THR A 48 -0.75 10.79 -11.17
N VAL A 49 -1.24 10.43 -9.98
CA VAL A 49 -1.43 11.35 -8.87
C VAL A 49 -0.53 10.92 -7.73
N GLN A 50 0.19 11.86 -7.12
CA GLN A 50 1.00 11.64 -5.93
C GLN A 50 0.24 12.16 -4.71
N TYR A 51 0.22 11.37 -3.64
CA TYR A 51 -0.38 11.72 -2.37
C TYR A 51 0.66 11.61 -1.25
N GLN A 52 0.83 12.68 -0.47
CA GLN A 52 1.38 12.55 0.87
C GLN A 52 0.31 11.90 1.74
N THR A 53 0.63 10.73 2.30
CA THR A 53 -0.28 9.99 3.17
C THR A 53 0.28 9.96 4.57
N THR A 54 -0.54 10.35 5.53
CA THR A 54 -0.23 10.27 6.95
C THR A 54 -1.10 9.22 7.60
N SER A 55 -0.53 8.37 8.45
CA SER A 55 -1.26 7.39 9.25
C SER A 55 -0.87 7.45 10.73
N MET A 56 -1.81 7.15 11.61
CA MET A 56 -1.60 7.03 13.05
C MET A 56 -1.69 5.54 13.46
N PRO A 57 -0.59 4.78 13.44
CA PRO A 57 -0.61 3.35 13.74
C PRO A 57 -0.97 3.07 15.21
N ASP A 58 -0.52 3.93 16.14
CA ASP A 58 -0.77 3.85 17.58
C ASP A 58 -1.57 5.07 18.05
N THR A 59 -2.85 4.86 18.40
CA THR A 59 -3.71 5.93 18.89
C THR A 59 -3.35 6.41 20.30
N LEU A 60 -2.52 5.67 21.04
CA LEU A 60 -1.99 6.09 22.34
C LEU A 60 -0.77 7.02 22.20
N GLN A 61 -0.19 7.12 21.00
CA GLN A 61 0.95 7.97 20.68
C GLN A 61 0.65 8.85 19.46
N PRO A 62 -0.31 9.80 19.58
CA PRO A 62 -0.84 10.56 18.44
C PRO A 62 0.19 11.44 17.72
N ASP A 63 1.30 11.76 18.38
CA ASP A 63 2.41 12.53 17.81
C ASP A 63 3.36 11.67 16.95
N LYS A 64 3.33 10.33 17.12
CA LYS A 64 4.15 9.39 16.34
C LYS A 64 3.40 8.92 15.09
N LYS A 65 3.09 9.87 14.21
CA LYS A 65 2.49 9.57 12.90
C LYS A 65 3.53 9.05 11.93
N GLU A 66 3.08 8.19 11.03
CA GLU A 66 3.86 7.76 9.88
C GLU A 66 3.45 8.54 8.65
N GLU A 67 4.43 8.84 7.82
CA GLU A 67 4.24 9.54 6.57
C GLU A 67 4.89 8.79 5.42
N GLU A 68 4.18 8.70 4.30
CA GLU A 68 4.66 8.04 3.09
C GLU A 68 4.04 8.67 1.84
N THR A 69 4.83 8.78 0.77
CA THR A 69 4.33 9.13 -0.55
C THR A 69 3.73 7.90 -1.23
N LEU A 70 2.45 7.97 -1.57
CA LEU A 70 1.77 6.96 -2.39
C LEU A 70 1.36 7.53 -3.74
N MET A 71 1.26 6.65 -4.72
CA MET A 71 0.91 6.98 -6.09
C MET A 71 -0.38 6.30 -6.51
N LEU A 72 -1.19 7.02 -7.28
CA LEU A 72 -2.36 6.51 -7.99
C LEU A 72 -2.08 6.63 -9.50
N LYS A 73 -1.94 5.51 -10.20
CA LYS A 73 -1.99 5.48 -11.67
C LYS A 73 -3.43 5.27 -12.10
N VAL A 74 -3.96 6.16 -12.93
CA VAL A 74 -5.33 6.10 -13.46
C VAL A 74 -5.29 5.82 -14.96
N GLY A 75 -5.95 4.75 -15.39
CA GLY A 75 -6.14 4.39 -16.79
C GLY A 75 -7.55 4.69 -17.31
N ASP A 76 -7.95 4.01 -18.38
CA ASP A 76 -9.31 4.10 -18.93
C ASP A 76 -10.27 3.10 -18.30
N LYS A 77 -9.76 1.94 -17.91
CA LYS A 77 -10.53 0.80 -17.41
C LYS A 77 -10.32 0.59 -15.92
N CYS A 78 -9.12 0.84 -15.41
CA CYS A 78 -8.77 0.57 -14.02
C CYS A 78 -7.78 1.60 -13.47
N SER A 79 -7.51 1.50 -12.17
CA SER A 79 -6.45 2.27 -11.51
C SER A 79 -5.67 1.38 -10.55
N VAL A 80 -4.45 1.79 -10.18
CA VAL A 80 -3.68 1.17 -9.09
C VAL A 80 -3.14 2.22 -8.14
N TYR A 81 -3.35 2.01 -6.84
CA TYR A 81 -2.82 2.81 -5.74
C TYR A 81 -1.79 2.02 -4.94
N TYR A 82 -0.58 2.57 -4.74
CA TYR A 82 0.57 1.85 -4.19
C TYR A 82 1.67 2.82 -3.71
N SER A 83 2.63 2.33 -2.91
CA SER A 83 3.75 3.14 -2.42
C SER A 83 4.68 3.62 -3.55
N TYR A 84 5.19 4.85 -3.43
CA TYR A 84 6.26 5.35 -4.28
C TYR A 84 7.56 4.56 -4.12
N ALA A 85 7.87 4.08 -2.92
CA ALA A 85 9.02 3.21 -2.69
C ALA A 85 8.92 1.93 -3.52
N LYS A 86 7.72 1.38 -3.69
CA LYS A 86 7.49 0.24 -4.58
C LYS A 86 7.85 0.57 -6.04
N PHE A 87 7.40 1.73 -6.54
CA PHE A 87 7.76 2.16 -7.89
C PHE A 87 9.27 2.25 -8.09
N LEU A 88 9.99 2.83 -7.12
CA LEU A 88 11.45 2.92 -7.16
C LEU A 88 12.09 1.52 -7.20
N THR A 89 11.63 0.61 -6.33
CA THR A 89 12.17 -0.76 -6.29
C THR A 89 11.90 -1.53 -7.57
N ASP A 90 10.72 -1.37 -8.19
CA ASP A 90 10.42 -2.03 -9.47
C ASP A 90 11.34 -1.48 -10.59
N SER A 91 11.58 -0.17 -10.61
CA SER A 91 12.46 0.47 -11.59
C SER A 91 13.92 0.07 -11.44
N VAL A 92 14.43 0.04 -10.21
CA VAL A 92 15.81 -0.40 -9.91
C VAL A 92 16.00 -1.85 -10.30
N LEU A 93 15.03 -2.70 -9.96
CA LEU A 93 15.07 -4.12 -10.30
C LEU A 93 15.10 -4.39 -11.80
N GLU A 94 14.34 -3.61 -12.59
CA GLU A 94 14.35 -3.71 -14.05
C GLU A 94 15.72 -3.28 -14.62
N ALA A 95 16.27 -2.17 -14.13
CA ALA A 95 17.56 -1.63 -14.58
C ALA A 95 18.72 -2.57 -14.24
N ASP A 96 18.81 -3.04 -13.00
CA ASP A 96 19.86 -3.95 -12.54
C ASP A 96 19.86 -5.25 -13.33
N LYS A 97 18.67 -5.76 -13.66
CA LYS A 97 18.54 -6.94 -14.52
C LYS A 97 18.98 -6.70 -15.94
N ALA A 98 18.60 -5.57 -16.53
CA ALA A 98 19.04 -5.20 -17.86
C ALA A 98 20.58 -5.07 -17.92
N ALA A 99 21.20 -4.65 -16.81
CA ALA A 99 22.65 -4.58 -16.65
C ALA A 99 23.30 -5.94 -16.32
N GLY A 100 22.54 -7.01 -16.07
CA GLY A 100 23.07 -8.31 -15.69
C GLY A 100 23.68 -8.35 -14.28
N ALA A 101 23.22 -7.48 -13.37
CA ALA A 101 23.70 -7.41 -12.00
C ALA A 101 23.52 -8.74 -11.25
N SER A 102 24.43 -9.03 -10.33
CA SER A 102 24.30 -10.21 -9.45
C SER A 102 23.17 -10.03 -8.46
N GLN A 103 22.74 -11.14 -7.84
CA GLN A 103 21.67 -11.08 -6.84
C GLN A 103 22.08 -10.24 -5.63
N GLU A 104 23.36 -10.27 -5.23
CA GLU A 104 23.89 -9.49 -4.12
C GLU A 104 23.78 -7.98 -4.39
N VAL A 105 24.17 -7.53 -5.58
CA VAL A 105 24.09 -6.11 -5.99
C VAL A 105 22.64 -5.64 -6.01
N ILE A 106 21.74 -6.44 -6.60
CA ILE A 106 20.29 -6.15 -6.60
C ILE A 106 19.81 -5.96 -5.16
N ASN A 107 20.24 -6.80 -4.23
CA ASN A 107 19.82 -6.71 -2.83
C ASN A 107 20.30 -5.42 -2.18
N GLU A 108 21.56 -5.05 -2.38
CA GLU A 108 22.13 -3.81 -1.85
C GLU A 108 21.39 -2.57 -2.35
N HIS A 109 21.03 -2.53 -3.65
CA HIS A 109 20.26 -1.43 -4.21
C HIS A 109 18.83 -1.37 -3.66
N LEU A 110 18.15 -2.52 -3.52
CA LEU A 110 16.78 -2.57 -3.01
C LEU A 110 16.66 -2.20 -1.53
N GLN A 111 17.69 -2.47 -0.71
CA GLN A 111 17.70 -2.14 0.72
C GLN A 111 17.60 -0.64 1.01
N GLN A 112 17.88 0.22 0.02
CA GLN A 112 17.80 1.67 0.16
C GLN A 112 16.37 2.18 0.22
N TYR A 113 15.40 1.36 -0.17
CA TYR A 113 13.99 1.72 -0.21
C TYR A 113 13.21 0.96 0.86
N SER A 114 12.43 1.70 1.63
CA SER A 114 11.49 1.12 2.60
C SER A 114 10.12 1.71 2.39
N SER A 115 9.09 0.89 2.58
CA SER A 115 7.69 1.31 2.54
C SER A 115 7.02 1.01 3.88
N LYS A 116 6.00 1.79 4.23
CA LYS A 116 5.12 1.51 5.38
C LYS A 116 3.98 0.57 5.01
N THR A 117 3.78 0.31 3.72
CA THR A 117 2.76 -0.62 3.23
C THR A 117 3.18 -1.37 1.99
N ASN A 118 2.98 -2.70 1.99
CA ASN A 118 3.16 -3.52 0.78
C ASN A 118 1.90 -3.54 -0.10
N ALA A 119 0.82 -2.90 0.35
CA ALA A 119 -0.47 -2.99 -0.30
C ALA A 119 -0.47 -2.26 -1.65
N GLN A 120 -0.99 -2.97 -2.66
CA GLN A 120 -1.38 -2.40 -3.95
C GLN A 120 -2.88 -2.59 -4.10
N VAL A 121 -3.60 -1.50 -4.30
CA VAL A 121 -5.06 -1.51 -4.46
C VAL A 121 -5.42 -1.20 -5.90
N TYR A 122 -5.92 -2.21 -6.60
CA TYR A 122 -6.45 -2.08 -7.95
C TYR A 122 -7.96 -1.89 -7.89
N LYS A 123 -8.47 -0.82 -8.50
CA LYS A 123 -9.92 -0.57 -8.65
C LYS A 123 -10.36 -0.99 -10.05
N ASN A 124 -11.57 -1.53 -10.15
CA ASN A 124 -12.17 -2.11 -11.34
C ASN A 124 -11.27 -3.14 -12.08
N TYR A 125 -10.46 -3.91 -11.35
CA TYR A 125 -9.63 -4.98 -11.94
C TYR A 125 -9.61 -6.25 -11.06
N PRO A 126 -10.05 -7.41 -11.60
CA PRO A 126 -10.79 -7.54 -12.86
C PRO A 126 -12.08 -6.70 -12.83
N ALA A 127 -12.67 -6.42 -13.99
CA ALA A 127 -13.83 -5.51 -14.08
C ALA A 127 -14.92 -5.86 -13.06
N GLY A 128 -15.43 -4.85 -12.36
CA GLY A 128 -16.41 -4.95 -11.27
C GLY A 128 -15.84 -5.35 -9.91
N LYS A 129 -14.51 -5.48 -9.77
CA LYS A 129 -13.84 -5.84 -8.52
C LYS A 129 -12.79 -4.84 -8.09
N THR A 130 -12.60 -4.75 -6.78
CA THR A 130 -11.41 -4.18 -6.15
C THR A 130 -10.49 -5.33 -5.75
N THR A 131 -9.23 -5.28 -6.21
CA THR A 131 -8.21 -6.28 -5.87
C THR A 131 -7.10 -5.64 -5.03
N THR A 132 -6.87 -6.17 -3.84
CA THR A 132 -5.73 -5.82 -2.99
C THR A 132 -4.69 -6.92 -3.05
N LEU A 133 -3.47 -6.57 -3.48
CA LEU A 133 -2.28 -7.40 -3.29
C LEU A 133 -1.55 -6.89 -2.07
N ASP A 134 -1.18 -7.77 -1.15
CA ASP A 134 -0.41 -7.37 0.02
C ASP A 134 0.55 -8.48 0.46
N ALA A 135 1.67 -8.08 1.08
CA ALA A 135 2.67 -8.98 1.61
C ALA A 135 2.83 -8.75 3.10
N LEU A 136 2.69 -9.83 3.87
CA LEU A 136 2.80 -9.85 5.33
C LEU A 136 3.81 -10.93 5.71
N ALA A 137 5.02 -10.51 6.07
CA ALA A 137 6.17 -11.40 6.11
C ALA A 137 6.27 -12.21 4.79
N ALA A 138 6.50 -13.53 4.84
CA ALA A 138 6.58 -14.38 3.64
C ALA A 138 5.24 -14.64 2.94
N SER A 139 4.12 -14.34 3.59
CA SER A 139 2.81 -14.54 2.99
C SER A 139 2.49 -13.42 2.01
N ARG A 140 1.95 -13.81 0.85
CA ARG A 140 1.61 -12.90 -0.23
C ARG A 140 0.17 -13.16 -0.63
N PHE A 141 -0.70 -12.23 -0.30
CA PHE A 141 -2.14 -12.38 -0.40
C PHE A 141 -2.73 -11.57 -1.55
N ARG A 142 -3.70 -12.16 -2.24
CA ARG A 142 -4.59 -11.48 -3.19
C ARG A 142 -6.01 -11.56 -2.66
N CYS A 143 -6.53 -10.41 -2.24
CA CYS A 143 -7.90 -10.24 -1.81
C CYS A 143 -8.71 -9.59 -2.93
N GLU A 144 -9.70 -10.30 -3.45
CA GLU A 144 -10.64 -9.75 -4.43
C GLU A 144 -12.01 -9.55 -3.79
N GLU A 145 -12.54 -8.35 -3.93
CA GLU A 145 -13.86 -7.96 -3.42
C GLU A 145 -14.68 -7.39 -4.57
N LYS A 146 -16.01 -7.44 -4.46
CA LYS A 146 -16.86 -6.64 -5.35
C LYS A 146 -16.47 -5.17 -5.18
N GLU A 147 -16.35 -4.43 -6.29
CA GLU A 147 -16.09 -2.99 -6.20
C GLU A 147 -17.26 -2.33 -5.45
N GLU A 148 -16.92 -1.71 -4.33
CA GLU A 148 -17.84 -0.96 -3.49
C GLU A 148 -17.48 0.51 -3.60
N ARG A 149 -18.47 1.35 -3.87
CA ARG A 149 -18.28 2.79 -4.01
C ARG A 149 -18.88 3.47 -2.78
N PRO A 150 -18.14 4.36 -2.10
CA PRO A 150 -18.69 5.12 -1.00
C PRO A 150 -19.90 5.94 -1.45
N GLU A 151 -20.95 5.98 -0.62
CA GLU A 151 -22.10 6.85 -0.83
C GLU A 151 -21.78 8.25 -0.28
N TRP A 152 -21.50 9.18 -1.19
CA TRP A 152 -21.07 10.53 -0.84
C TRP A 152 -22.25 11.50 -0.66
N THR A 153 -22.20 12.27 0.43
CA THR A 153 -23.00 13.48 0.60
C THR A 153 -22.18 14.68 0.13
N LEU A 154 -22.63 15.37 -0.93
CA LEU A 154 -21.97 16.56 -1.43
C LEU A 154 -22.31 17.76 -0.55
N LEU A 155 -21.31 18.60 -0.26
CA LEU A 155 -21.44 19.77 0.60
C LEU A 155 -21.09 21.04 -0.19
N PRO A 156 -21.64 22.21 0.21
CA PRO A 156 -21.45 23.47 -0.53
C PRO A 156 -20.04 24.06 -0.37
N ASP A 157 -19.28 23.62 0.62
CA ASP A 157 -17.94 24.13 0.91
C ASP A 157 -16.99 23.93 -0.29
N THR A 158 -16.17 24.94 -0.52
CA THR A 158 -15.16 24.95 -1.58
C THR A 158 -13.78 25.31 -1.04
N MET A 159 -12.74 24.84 -1.72
CA MET A 159 -11.36 25.31 -1.52
C MET A 159 -10.55 25.08 -2.78
N THR A 160 -9.32 25.59 -2.81
CA THR A 160 -8.39 25.36 -3.93
C THR A 160 -7.23 24.48 -3.47
N ILE A 161 -6.95 23.40 -4.21
CA ILE A 161 -5.82 22.49 -3.95
C ILE A 161 -5.02 22.36 -5.25
N LEU A 162 -3.70 22.63 -5.21
CA LEU A 162 -2.83 22.63 -6.41
C LEU A 162 -3.41 23.45 -7.58
N SER A 163 -4.03 24.60 -7.27
CA SER A 163 -4.76 25.47 -8.22
C SER A 163 -6.09 24.94 -8.76
N TYR A 164 -6.53 23.74 -8.38
CA TYR A 164 -7.84 23.21 -8.77
C TYR A 164 -8.94 23.64 -7.79
N PRO A 165 -10.05 24.22 -8.25
CA PRO A 165 -11.23 24.43 -7.43
C PRO A 165 -11.82 23.08 -7.05
N CYS A 166 -12.02 22.89 -5.75
CA CYS A 166 -12.52 21.67 -5.15
C CYS A 166 -13.85 21.91 -4.44
N ARG A 167 -14.65 20.85 -4.38
CA ARG A 167 -15.88 20.77 -3.58
C ARG A 167 -15.71 19.73 -2.50
N LYS A 168 -16.38 19.96 -1.38
CA LYS A 168 -16.38 19.04 -0.24
C LYS A 168 -17.43 17.95 -0.39
N ALA A 169 -17.11 16.76 0.11
CA ALA A 169 -18.06 15.68 0.30
C ALA A 169 -17.71 14.88 1.56
N THR A 170 -18.69 14.17 2.12
CA THR A 170 -18.49 13.27 3.26
C THR A 170 -19.14 11.91 3.00
N CYS A 171 -18.61 10.86 3.62
CA CYS A 171 -19.24 9.54 3.61
C CYS A 171 -18.89 8.76 4.88
N HIS A 172 -19.62 7.68 5.14
CA HIS A 172 -19.17 6.60 6.01
C HIS A 172 -18.76 5.42 5.12
N PHE A 173 -17.53 4.94 5.26
CA PHE A 173 -16.99 3.89 4.42
C PHE A 173 -15.98 3.04 5.18
N LYS A 174 -16.14 1.72 5.15
CA LYS A 174 -15.23 0.75 5.80
C LYS A 174 -14.95 1.06 7.28
N GLY A 175 -16.01 1.42 8.01
CA GLY A 175 -15.96 1.72 9.45
C GLY A 175 -15.27 3.04 9.82
N ARG A 176 -15.12 3.98 8.86
CA ARG A 176 -14.61 5.33 9.08
C ARG A 176 -15.51 6.38 8.44
N HIS A 177 -15.62 7.53 9.09
CA HIS A 177 -16.22 8.72 8.49
C HIS A 177 -15.13 9.53 7.79
N TYR A 178 -15.31 9.78 6.50
CA TYR A 178 -14.38 10.54 5.68
C TYR A 178 -14.94 11.90 5.30
N GLU A 179 -14.05 12.89 5.30
CA GLU A 179 -14.19 14.14 4.58
C GLU A 179 -13.27 14.09 3.36
N ALA A 180 -13.78 14.42 2.18
CA ALA A 180 -13.01 14.49 0.94
C ALA A 180 -13.23 15.80 0.21
N TRP A 181 -12.20 16.24 -0.50
CA TRP A 181 -12.20 17.40 -1.38
C TRP A 181 -11.83 16.93 -2.78
N TYR A 182 -12.73 17.16 -3.75
CA TYR A 182 -12.58 16.68 -5.12
C TYR A 182 -12.73 17.81 -6.12
N THR A 183 -12.05 17.70 -7.26
CA THR A 183 -12.16 18.67 -8.35
C THR A 183 -12.91 18.08 -9.56
N PRO A 184 -13.97 18.75 -10.05
CA PRO A 184 -14.68 18.33 -11.26
C PRO A 184 -13.88 18.64 -12.54
N GLU A 185 -12.82 19.46 -12.48
CA GLU A 185 -11.99 19.79 -13.64
C GLU A 185 -11.20 18.59 -14.18
N ILE A 186 -10.96 17.59 -13.33
CA ILE A 186 -10.47 16.27 -13.72
C ILE A 186 -11.64 15.30 -13.55
N PRO A 187 -12.48 15.06 -14.58
CA PRO A 187 -13.74 14.31 -14.47
C PRO A 187 -13.52 12.80 -14.44
N LYS A 188 -12.69 12.33 -13.50
CA LYS A 188 -12.37 10.92 -13.27
C LYS A 188 -12.70 10.59 -11.82
N SER A 189 -13.59 9.62 -11.63
CA SER A 189 -14.09 9.22 -10.31
C SER A 189 -13.08 8.36 -9.57
N GLU A 190 -11.97 8.97 -9.20
CA GLU A 190 -10.79 8.30 -8.66
C GLU A 190 -10.23 9.04 -7.44
N GLY A 191 -9.37 8.38 -6.69
CA GLY A 191 -8.85 8.87 -5.43
C GLY A 191 -7.90 7.88 -4.75
N PRO A 192 -7.30 8.27 -3.61
CA PRO A 192 -6.36 7.45 -2.88
C PRO A 192 -7.05 6.20 -2.30
N TRP A 193 -6.28 5.11 -2.17
CA TRP A 193 -6.77 3.84 -1.62
C TRP A 193 -8.04 3.36 -2.36
N LYS A 194 -9.10 2.99 -1.64
CA LYS A 194 -10.40 2.54 -2.16
C LYS A 194 -11.39 3.69 -2.34
N LEU A 195 -11.01 4.94 -2.05
CA LEU A 195 -11.90 6.10 -2.23
C LEU A 195 -12.06 6.40 -3.73
N CYS A 196 -13.31 6.49 -4.16
CA CYS A 196 -13.77 6.79 -5.52
C CYS A 196 -15.24 7.20 -5.46
N GLY A 197 -15.91 7.41 -6.60
CA GLY A 197 -17.37 7.63 -6.66
C GLY A 197 -17.80 9.10 -6.71
N LEU A 198 -16.91 10.06 -6.45
CA LEU A 198 -17.20 11.48 -6.62
C LEU A 198 -17.16 11.90 -8.10
N PRO A 199 -17.89 12.97 -8.50
CA PRO A 199 -17.90 13.48 -9.87
C PRO A 199 -16.64 14.33 -10.15
N GLY A 200 -15.47 13.71 -9.98
CA GLY A 200 -14.17 14.35 -10.11
C GLY A 200 -13.09 13.62 -9.29
N LEU A 201 -11.83 14.00 -9.50
CA LEU A 201 -10.69 13.41 -8.81
C LEU A 201 -10.61 13.92 -7.36
N ILE A 202 -10.47 13.01 -6.40
CA ILE A 202 -10.24 13.34 -4.99
C ILE A 202 -8.81 13.85 -4.81
N LEU A 203 -8.65 15.12 -4.43
CA LEU A 203 -7.34 15.73 -4.18
C LEU A 203 -6.97 15.72 -2.71
N LYS A 204 -7.94 15.62 -1.80
CA LYS A 204 -7.68 15.44 -0.37
C LYS A 204 -8.75 14.57 0.23
N ALA A 205 -8.36 13.69 1.15
CA ALA A 205 -9.30 12.97 2.01
C ALA A 205 -8.70 12.80 3.40
N GLN A 206 -9.54 12.79 4.43
CA GLN A 206 -9.12 12.47 5.79
C GLN A 206 -10.27 11.80 6.52
N ASP A 207 -9.96 10.89 7.43
CA ASP A 207 -10.98 10.45 8.37
C ASP A 207 -11.22 11.51 9.45
N SER A 208 -12.43 11.52 10.01
CA SER A 208 -12.87 12.47 11.04
C SER A 208 -12.01 12.47 12.32
N GLN A 209 -11.24 11.41 12.57
CA GLN A 209 -10.37 11.29 13.73
C GLN A 209 -8.93 11.74 13.41
N GLY A 210 -8.63 12.10 12.16
CA GLY A 210 -7.29 12.46 11.71
C GLY A 210 -6.28 11.31 11.78
N HIS A 211 -6.76 10.06 11.81
CA HIS A 211 -5.89 8.88 11.86
C HIS A 211 -5.32 8.55 10.49
N TYR A 212 -6.05 8.89 9.43
CA TYR A 212 -5.61 8.76 8.05
C TYR A 212 -5.89 10.05 7.29
N THR A 213 -4.87 10.56 6.61
CA THR A 213 -4.96 11.75 5.77
C THR A 213 -4.23 11.50 4.45
N PHE A 214 -4.83 11.94 3.35
CA PHE A 214 -4.29 11.85 2.00
C PHE A 214 -4.34 13.25 1.38
N ILE A 215 -3.20 13.78 0.96
CA ILE A 215 -3.11 15.11 0.35
C ILE A 215 -2.39 14.97 -0.98
N CYS A 216 -3.06 15.33 -2.07
CA CYS A 216 -2.47 15.36 -3.40
C CYS A 216 -1.34 16.40 -3.43
N THR A 217 -0.15 15.95 -3.82
CA THR A 217 1.06 16.78 -3.93
C THR A 217 1.51 16.97 -5.37
N GLY A 218 1.02 16.15 -6.30
CA GLY A 218 1.37 16.27 -7.72
C GLY A 218 0.42 15.50 -8.63
N ILE A 219 0.22 16.01 -9.84
CA ILE A 219 -0.54 15.34 -10.90
C ILE A 219 0.30 15.41 -12.18
N GLU A 220 0.55 14.26 -12.80
CA GLU A 220 1.35 14.15 -14.00
C GLU A 220 0.56 13.44 -15.11
N LEU A 221 0.39 14.11 -16.25
CA LEU A 221 -0.17 13.48 -17.44
C LEU A 221 0.85 12.51 -18.05
N SER A 222 0.37 11.30 -18.38
CA SER A 222 1.19 10.29 -19.03
C SER A 222 1.46 10.67 -20.49
N ARG A 223 2.74 10.85 -20.85
CA ARG A 223 3.17 11.23 -22.21
C ARG A 223 3.92 10.08 -22.89
N GLY A 224 3.28 8.91 -22.99
CA GLY A 224 3.89 7.74 -23.60
C GLY A 224 3.21 6.43 -23.22
N LYS A 225 3.80 5.31 -23.65
CA LYS A 225 3.39 3.98 -23.20
C LYS A 225 3.85 3.79 -21.76
N ASN A 226 2.91 3.74 -20.84
CA ASN A 226 3.17 3.54 -19.41
C ASN A 226 2.06 2.61 -18.89
N PRO A 227 2.23 1.30 -19.05
CA PRO A 227 1.17 0.36 -18.71
C PRO A 227 0.93 0.34 -17.20
N ILE A 228 -0.33 0.13 -16.84
CA ILE A 228 -0.68 -0.36 -15.51
C ILE A 228 -0.38 -1.86 -15.51
N LEU A 229 0.51 -2.29 -14.62
CA LEU A 229 0.99 -3.66 -14.53
C LEU A 229 0.31 -4.39 -13.37
N PHE A 230 -0.02 -5.66 -13.59
CA PHE A 230 -0.55 -6.55 -12.56
C PHE A 230 0.31 -7.80 -12.40
N GLY A 231 0.96 -7.92 -11.24
CA GLY A 231 1.81 -9.05 -10.83
C GLY A 231 1.14 -10.02 -9.84
N GLY A 232 -0.18 -9.95 -9.68
CA GLY A 232 -0.93 -10.65 -8.62
C GLY A 232 -1.28 -12.12 -8.84
N ASN A 233 -0.77 -12.76 -9.90
CA ASN A 233 -1.23 -14.08 -10.32
C ASN A 233 -0.76 -15.23 -9.42
N ASP A 234 0.44 -15.10 -8.84
CA ASP A 234 1.06 -16.12 -7.97
C ASP A 234 0.79 -15.84 -6.48
N PHE A 235 0.00 -14.80 -6.15
CA PHE A 235 -0.41 -14.51 -4.78
C PHE A 235 -1.50 -15.48 -4.32
N GLU A 236 -1.46 -15.85 -3.05
CA GLU A 236 -2.47 -16.70 -2.40
C GLU A 236 -3.83 -15.99 -2.37
N PRO A 237 -4.88 -16.55 -2.99
CA PRO A 237 -6.22 -15.98 -2.89
C PRO A 237 -6.72 -16.04 -1.45
N ILE A 238 -7.23 -14.93 -0.94
CA ILE A 238 -7.76 -14.83 0.42
C ILE A 238 -9.06 -14.01 0.45
N SER A 239 -9.95 -14.32 1.39
CA SER A 239 -11.10 -13.47 1.66
C SER A 239 -10.72 -12.26 2.51
N ARG A 240 -11.46 -11.15 2.38
CA ARG A 240 -11.25 -9.94 3.19
C ARG A 240 -11.22 -10.24 4.70
N LYS A 241 -12.14 -11.08 5.17
CA LYS A 241 -12.23 -11.53 6.57
C LYS A 241 -10.98 -12.29 7.02
N ASN A 242 -10.45 -13.19 6.19
CA ASN A 242 -9.26 -13.95 6.56
C ASN A 242 -7.98 -13.11 6.48
N LEU A 243 -7.91 -12.16 5.54
CA LEU A 243 -6.79 -11.21 5.48
C LEU A 243 -6.77 -10.28 6.70
N GLN A 244 -7.95 -9.84 7.16
CA GLN A 244 -8.08 -9.09 8.41
C GLN A 244 -7.54 -9.89 9.61
N LYS A 245 -7.94 -11.16 9.75
CA LYS A 245 -7.40 -12.05 10.79
C LYS A 245 -5.89 -12.26 10.70
N ALA A 246 -5.33 -12.27 9.48
CA ALA A 246 -3.89 -12.39 9.30
C ALA A 246 -3.17 -11.15 9.84
N TYR A 247 -3.68 -9.94 9.57
CA TYR A 247 -3.15 -8.70 10.14
C TYR A 247 -3.26 -8.67 11.66
N GLU A 248 -4.41 -9.05 12.22
CA GLU A 248 -4.61 -9.11 13.68
C GLU A 248 -3.64 -10.09 14.34
N ARG A 249 -3.44 -11.27 13.73
CA ARG A 249 -2.49 -12.26 14.22
C ARG A 249 -1.06 -11.74 14.17
N TYR A 250 -0.67 -11.07 13.09
CA TYR A 250 0.65 -10.46 12.96
C TYR A 250 0.85 -9.36 14.00
N ALA A 251 -0.13 -8.49 14.22
CA ALA A 251 -0.04 -7.45 15.25
C ALA A 251 0.07 -8.06 16.65
N ALA A 252 -0.67 -9.12 16.95
CA ALA A 252 -0.63 -9.80 18.25
C ALA A 252 0.73 -10.48 18.53
N ASP A 253 1.32 -11.16 17.55
CA ASP A 253 2.58 -11.89 17.68
C ASP A 253 3.37 -11.91 16.35
N PRO A 254 4.10 -10.83 16.02
CA PRO A 254 4.84 -10.73 14.75
C PRO A 254 5.87 -11.84 14.59
N ILE A 255 6.62 -12.16 15.66
CA ILE A 255 7.69 -13.16 15.62
C ILE A 255 7.11 -14.56 15.47
N GLY A 256 6.04 -14.89 16.22
CA GLY A 256 5.33 -16.16 16.06
C GLY A 256 4.69 -16.31 14.67
N TYR A 257 4.15 -15.21 14.10
CA TYR A 257 3.65 -15.21 12.74
C TYR A 257 4.77 -15.50 11.73
N ILE A 258 5.90 -14.80 11.81
CA ILE A 258 7.06 -15.00 10.93
C ILE A 258 7.58 -16.44 11.06
N ALA A 259 7.72 -16.97 12.27
CA ALA A 259 8.18 -18.33 12.50
C ALA A 259 7.24 -19.37 11.86
N LEU A 260 5.94 -19.11 11.82
CA LEU A 260 4.95 -19.97 11.15
C LEU A 260 5.08 -19.89 9.63
N THR A 261 5.18 -18.70 9.07
CA THR A 261 5.16 -18.50 7.60
C THR A 261 6.54 -18.69 6.95
N SER A 262 7.59 -18.61 7.75
CA SER A 262 9.00 -18.62 7.34
C SER A 262 9.86 -19.43 8.33
N PRO A 263 9.62 -20.74 8.51
CA PRO A 263 10.27 -21.55 9.54
C PRO A 263 11.81 -21.60 9.43
N GLN A 264 12.35 -21.33 8.24
CA GLN A 264 13.78 -21.21 7.96
C GLN A 264 14.41 -19.88 8.41
N VAL A 265 13.59 -18.88 8.76
CA VAL A 265 14.05 -17.55 9.17
C VAL A 265 14.05 -17.47 10.69
N LYS A 266 15.20 -17.11 11.27
CA LYS A 266 15.31 -16.74 12.68
C LYS A 266 15.33 -15.23 12.81
N VAL A 267 14.37 -14.68 13.54
CA VAL A 267 14.32 -13.25 13.84
C VAL A 267 14.69 -13.04 15.30
N THR A 268 15.69 -12.20 15.53
CA THR A 268 16.07 -11.72 16.87
C THR A 268 15.81 -10.22 16.89
N VAL A 269 14.98 -9.77 17.83
CA VAL A 269 14.73 -8.34 18.08
C VAL A 269 15.41 -7.99 19.40
N THR A 270 16.14 -6.88 19.42
CA THR A 270 16.83 -6.38 20.62
C THR A 270 16.33 -4.99 20.99
N ASP A 271 16.30 -4.67 22.28
CA ASP A 271 16.08 -3.31 22.75
C ASP A 271 17.32 -2.44 22.51
N ASP A 272 17.25 -1.16 22.89
CA ASP A 272 18.33 -0.19 22.72
C ASP A 272 19.62 -0.59 23.47
N ASN A 273 19.55 -1.51 24.43
CA ASN A 273 20.67 -2.06 25.18
C ASN A 273 21.19 -3.39 24.60
N GLY A 274 20.68 -3.81 23.44
CA GLY A 274 21.04 -5.07 22.80
C GLY A 274 20.42 -6.31 23.46
N LYS A 275 19.50 -6.15 24.41
CA LYS A 275 18.85 -7.27 25.09
C LYS A 275 17.75 -7.83 24.20
N PRO A 276 17.73 -9.15 23.92
CA PRO A 276 16.66 -9.76 23.13
C PRO A 276 15.30 -9.59 23.80
N TYR A 277 14.28 -9.24 23.02
CA TYR A 277 12.88 -9.26 23.43
C TYR A 277 11.98 -9.75 22.30
N GLN A 278 10.74 -10.10 22.63
CA GLN A 278 9.73 -10.49 21.65
C GLN A 278 8.61 -9.45 21.65
N PRO A 279 8.46 -8.65 20.57
CA PRO A 279 7.34 -7.73 20.46
C PRO A 279 6.03 -8.53 20.45
N LYS A 280 5.03 -8.07 21.22
CA LYS A 280 3.68 -8.63 21.28
C LYS A 280 2.68 -7.51 21.39
N ASN A 281 1.46 -7.75 20.89
CA ASN A 281 0.35 -6.80 20.94
C ASN A 281 0.75 -5.42 20.37
N MET A 282 1.33 -5.44 19.18
CA MET A 282 1.69 -4.22 18.46
C MET A 282 0.46 -3.33 18.28
N PRO A 283 0.61 -2.00 18.32
CA PRO A 283 -0.48 -1.08 18.01
C PRO A 283 -1.10 -1.40 16.64
N TYR A 284 -2.44 -1.40 16.58
CA TYR A 284 -3.19 -1.81 15.40
C TYR A 284 -4.39 -0.91 15.16
N ASN A 285 -4.21 0.10 14.29
CA ASN A 285 -5.27 1.02 13.86
C ASN A 285 -5.48 0.90 12.34
N PRO A 286 -6.05 -0.20 11.83
CA PRO A 286 -6.14 -0.46 10.39
C PRO A 286 -7.06 0.54 9.67
N ILE A 287 -6.74 0.89 8.43
CA ILE A 287 -7.57 1.80 7.60
C ILE A 287 -9.00 1.26 7.40
N GLU A 288 -9.17 -0.06 7.28
CA GLU A 288 -10.48 -0.71 7.27
C GLU A 288 -10.83 -1.20 8.67
N ARG A 289 -12.00 -0.82 9.18
CA ARG A 289 -12.54 -1.28 10.47
C ARG A 289 -13.79 -2.11 10.24
N GLU A 290 -14.06 -3.08 11.10
CA GLU A 290 -15.34 -3.77 11.11
C GLU A 290 -16.47 -2.76 11.37
N GLU A 291 -17.52 -2.82 10.55
CA GLU A 291 -18.73 -2.03 10.77
C GLU A 291 -19.42 -2.55 12.04
N ARG A 292 -19.53 -1.68 13.04
CA ARG A 292 -20.20 -1.98 14.31
C ARG A 292 -21.70 -1.79 14.20
#